data_AF-Q7X1S8-F1
#
_entry.id   AF-Q7X1S8-F1
#
_cell.length_a   1.000
_cell.length_b   1.000
_cell.length_c   1.000
_cell.angle_alpha   90.00
_cell.angle_beta   90.00
_cell.angle_gamma   90.00
#
_symmetry.space_group_name_H-M   'P 1'
#
loop_
_entity.id
_entity.type
_entity.pdbx_description
1 polymer ?
#
loop_
_entity_poly.entity_id
_entity_poly.type
_entity_poly.pdbx_seq_one_letter_code
_entity_poly.pdbx_strand_id
1 'polypeptide(L)'
;MTFDERMHELGFWAAPKPGTIAHEKLLDHIKECEKNPRYKKIMLERFLKANALRHIQSLNGAGLPQDKMIREYNEEYNNRLFNYSIHSMPSSFNTAEGFIRFLPDVAVFKLLREVDHIVSFEDYLDFVTSDDDGLKDLEGAKFMDDDVIYSYNGSHNPENLTFQCADSLSFAVSGISLVKHGSEINVLMLAGQKCDLEEEAKNIEEALTMLTPSPNKLYIKPSEDLKVEAVPLVEGSSLWKTIVMCRIDIVSSSIDVRYIAQDCGTSFNSMTDDINVFMDSTGGFVDARHEKVAKASALKVAKYQSLFEFIKVCLNLPMYAQRKEQEARVERHPTDYSEIRGKLKYKKLDKYAPISEKMALRNVIVIQPSQVSSAASKTFYSPGIKIETTGYWKKLPLDTLGQDKVGQPIHGRTWVEKRISWVEEAAASHPIKTSNAKMSQLQNPGFIYVMRCAAHGKDIFKIGLTTRTADVRSNELTSSTSAPDQFLVVEEWEVGDCDLAEKIIHERLEPFRINPKREFFHARYSVIFSVIRDVIAELDPDFEK
;
A
#
# COMPACT_ATOMS: atom_id res chain seq x y z
N MET A 1 -9.80 20.62 -1.11
CA MET A 1 -11.01 20.58 -0.25
C MET A 1 -10.64 19.84 1.02
N THR A 2 -11.03 20.32 2.19
CA THR A 2 -10.86 19.60 3.47
C THR A 2 -11.73 18.33 3.50
N PHE A 3 -11.48 17.41 4.43
CA PHE A 3 -12.32 16.22 4.64
C PHE A 3 -13.82 16.57 4.72
N ASP A 4 -14.19 17.60 5.47
CA ASP A 4 -15.60 17.94 5.67
C ASP A 4 -16.24 18.57 4.45
N GLU A 5 -15.49 19.35 3.69
CA GLU A 5 -15.95 19.86 2.39
C GLU A 5 -16.24 18.69 1.44
N ARG A 6 -15.35 17.67 1.39
CA ARG A 6 -15.55 16.46 0.60
C ARG A 6 -16.76 15.65 1.09
N MET A 7 -16.92 15.44 2.39
CA MET A 7 -18.07 14.74 2.97
C MET A 7 -19.38 15.51 2.78
N HIS A 8 -19.33 16.84 2.83
CA HIS A 8 -20.48 17.71 2.56
C HIS A 8 -20.92 17.60 1.10
N GLU A 9 -19.97 17.66 0.16
CA GLU A 9 -20.25 17.46 -1.26
C GLU A 9 -20.84 16.07 -1.52
N LEU A 10 -20.24 15.01 -0.96
CA LEU A 10 -20.79 13.66 -1.05
C LEU A 10 -22.22 13.57 -0.51
N GLY A 11 -22.46 14.18 0.66
CA GLY A 11 -23.75 14.21 1.33
C GLY A 11 -24.83 14.93 0.52
N PHE A 12 -24.46 16.02 -0.17
CA PHE A 12 -25.35 16.75 -1.07
C PHE A 12 -25.84 15.89 -2.23
N TRP A 13 -24.98 15.03 -2.78
CA TRP A 13 -25.33 14.14 -3.89
C TRP A 13 -25.91 12.78 -3.45
N ALA A 14 -25.90 12.49 -2.15
CA ALA A 14 -26.36 11.20 -1.65
C ALA A 14 -27.88 11.04 -1.82
N ALA A 15 -28.29 9.88 -2.35
CA ALA A 15 -29.70 9.52 -2.36
C ALA A 15 -30.27 9.50 -0.92
N PRO A 16 -31.53 9.91 -0.72
CA PRO A 16 -32.18 9.78 0.58
C PRO A 16 -32.16 8.34 1.06
N LYS A 17 -32.08 8.14 2.38
CA LYS A 17 -31.97 6.79 2.97
C LYS A 17 -33.20 5.94 2.66
N PRO A 18 -33.04 4.65 2.31
CA PRO A 18 -34.15 3.72 2.19
C PRO A 18 -35.06 3.73 3.43
N GLY A 19 -36.38 3.66 3.22
CA GLY A 19 -37.38 3.74 4.29
C GLY A 19 -37.78 5.16 4.70
N THR A 20 -37.27 6.20 4.03
CA THR A 20 -37.72 7.60 4.23
C THR A 20 -38.71 8.04 3.15
N ILE A 21 -39.61 8.98 3.48
CA ILE A 21 -40.55 9.59 2.51
C ILE A 21 -39.80 10.22 1.32
N ALA A 22 -38.64 10.84 1.58
CA ALA A 22 -37.81 11.43 0.53
C ALA A 22 -37.28 10.37 -0.45
N HIS A 23 -36.96 9.18 0.05
CA HIS A 23 -36.53 8.06 -0.79
C HIS A 23 -37.67 7.52 -1.65
N GLU A 24 -38.86 7.35 -1.08
CA GLU A 24 -40.06 6.93 -1.84
C GLU A 24 -40.38 7.92 -2.97
N LYS A 25 -40.34 9.22 -2.68
CA LYS A 25 -40.53 10.27 -3.69
C LYS A 25 -39.48 10.22 -4.81
N LEU A 26 -38.22 9.93 -4.46
CA LEU A 26 -37.16 9.75 -5.46
C LEU A 26 -37.45 8.54 -6.36
N LEU A 27 -37.87 7.41 -5.80
CA LEU A 27 -38.20 6.21 -6.58
C LEU A 27 -39.37 6.46 -7.54
N ASP A 28 -40.41 7.17 -7.10
CA ASP A 28 -41.55 7.50 -7.95
C ASP A 28 -41.15 8.48 -9.08
N HIS A 29 -40.28 9.44 -8.78
CA HIS A 29 -39.70 10.33 -9.80
C HIS A 29 -38.90 9.54 -10.85
N ILE A 30 -38.05 8.59 -10.41
CA ILE A 30 -37.28 7.73 -11.31
C ILE A 30 -38.20 6.92 -12.23
N LYS A 31 -39.24 6.27 -11.68
CA LYS A 31 -40.23 5.50 -12.47
C LYS A 31 -40.92 6.35 -13.54
N GLU A 32 -41.23 7.62 -13.22
CA GLU A 32 -41.83 8.53 -14.18
C GLU A 32 -40.83 8.91 -15.29
N CYS A 33 -39.60 9.26 -14.92
CA CYS A 33 -38.54 9.57 -15.88
C CYS A 33 -38.22 8.40 -16.82
N GLU A 34 -38.29 7.16 -16.34
CA GLU A 34 -38.09 5.96 -17.16
C GLU A 34 -39.14 5.80 -18.28
N LYS A 35 -40.30 6.45 -18.22
CA LYS A 35 -41.25 6.45 -19.33
C LYS A 35 -40.73 7.24 -20.54
N ASN A 36 -39.79 8.17 -20.34
CA ASN A 36 -39.20 8.99 -21.39
C ASN A 36 -38.03 8.26 -22.10
N PRO A 37 -38.14 7.92 -23.41
CA PRO A 37 -37.07 7.23 -24.13
C PRO A 37 -35.75 8.00 -24.20
N ARG A 38 -35.80 9.33 -24.24
CA ARG A 38 -34.61 10.19 -24.24
C ARG A 38 -33.86 10.08 -22.92
N TYR A 39 -34.60 10.10 -21.81
CA TYR A 39 -34.03 9.93 -20.47
C TYR A 39 -33.37 8.57 -20.31
N LYS A 40 -34.05 7.48 -20.71
CA LYS A 40 -33.49 6.11 -20.71
C LYS A 40 -32.16 6.03 -21.47
N LYS A 41 -32.07 6.66 -22.65
CA LYS A 41 -30.82 6.69 -23.43
C LYS A 41 -29.68 7.40 -22.70
N ILE A 42 -29.96 8.55 -22.08
CA ILE A 42 -28.97 9.31 -21.29
C ILE A 42 -28.50 8.50 -20.08
N MET A 43 -29.43 7.89 -19.34
CA MET A 43 -29.10 7.07 -18.18
C MET A 43 -28.29 5.83 -18.54
N LEU A 44 -28.64 5.15 -19.64
CA LEU A 44 -27.84 4.05 -20.16
C LEU A 44 -26.42 4.51 -20.49
N GLU A 45 -26.25 5.64 -21.17
CA GLU A 45 -24.92 6.16 -21.49
C GLU A 45 -24.10 6.46 -20.23
N ARG A 46 -24.70 7.09 -19.22
CA ARG A 46 -24.06 7.36 -17.92
C ARG A 46 -23.64 6.08 -17.22
N PHE A 47 -24.54 5.10 -17.14
CA PHE A 47 -24.25 3.78 -16.58
C PHE A 47 -23.07 3.09 -17.28
N LEU A 48 -23.01 3.17 -18.61
CA LEU A 48 -21.91 2.58 -19.39
C LEU A 48 -20.59 3.31 -19.14
N LYS A 49 -20.59 4.64 -18.99
CA LYS A 49 -19.40 5.41 -18.61
C LYS A 49 -18.94 5.08 -17.20
N ALA A 50 -19.87 5.01 -16.23
CA ALA A 50 -19.57 4.66 -14.84
C ALA A 50 -18.92 3.27 -14.74
N ASN A 51 -19.51 2.26 -15.36
CA ASN A 51 -18.95 0.90 -15.39
C ASN A 51 -17.61 0.83 -16.12
N ALA A 52 -17.47 1.57 -17.23
CA ALA A 52 -16.21 1.60 -17.96
C ALA A 52 -15.10 2.27 -17.16
N LEU A 53 -15.41 3.35 -16.44
CA LEU A 53 -14.47 4.02 -15.53
C LEU A 53 -14.07 3.10 -14.38
N ARG A 54 -15.04 2.52 -13.66
CA ARG A 54 -14.78 1.55 -12.59
C ARG A 54 -13.86 0.41 -13.03
N HIS A 55 -14.11 -0.15 -14.22
CA HIS A 55 -13.34 -1.29 -14.70
C HIS A 55 -11.96 -0.88 -15.25
N ILE A 56 -11.84 0.22 -16.00
CA ILE A 56 -10.52 0.60 -16.55
C ILE A 56 -9.53 0.96 -15.43
N GLN A 57 -10.02 1.61 -14.37
CA GLN A 57 -9.22 1.97 -13.21
C GLN A 57 -8.98 0.79 -12.25
N SER A 58 -9.44 -0.42 -12.54
CA SER A 58 -8.94 -1.63 -11.87
C SER A 58 -7.77 -2.25 -12.63
N LEU A 59 -7.55 -1.85 -13.89
CA LEU A 59 -6.59 -2.46 -14.82
C LEU A 59 -5.43 -1.53 -15.21
N ASN A 60 -5.46 -0.26 -14.77
CA ASN A 60 -4.49 0.74 -15.20
C ASN A 60 -3.40 1.04 -14.16
N GLY A 61 -3.14 0.12 -13.21
CA GLY A 61 -2.09 0.18 -12.18
C GLY A 61 -0.73 -0.31 -12.65
N ALA A 62 0.33 -0.05 -11.87
CA ALA A 62 1.71 -0.45 -12.20
C ALA A 62 2.03 -1.88 -11.75
N GLY A 63 1.16 -2.50 -10.93
CA GLY A 63 1.35 -3.84 -10.38
C GLY A 63 2.11 -3.86 -9.04
N LEU A 64 2.41 -2.69 -8.48
CA LEU A 64 3.12 -2.53 -7.21
C LEU A 64 2.17 -2.70 -6.00
N PRO A 65 2.67 -3.11 -4.81
CA PRO A 65 1.82 -3.37 -3.65
C PRO A 65 0.90 -2.21 -3.25
N GLN A 66 1.38 -0.96 -3.29
CA GLN A 66 0.56 0.21 -2.97
C GLN A 66 -0.56 0.45 -3.98
N ASP A 67 -0.28 0.28 -5.28
CA ASP A 67 -1.29 0.51 -6.31
C ASP A 67 -2.42 -0.53 -6.26
N LYS A 68 -2.08 -1.79 -5.95
CA LYS A 68 -3.06 -2.87 -5.79
C LYS A 68 -3.98 -2.56 -4.63
N MET A 69 -3.42 -2.20 -3.47
CA MET A 69 -4.18 -1.84 -2.27
C MET A 69 -5.13 -0.66 -2.51
N ILE A 70 -4.67 0.42 -3.14
CA ILE A 70 -5.52 1.59 -3.42
C ILE A 70 -6.67 1.21 -4.37
N ARG A 71 -6.40 0.37 -5.37
CA ARG A 71 -7.40 -0.12 -6.31
C ARG A 71 -8.42 -1.06 -5.65
N GLU A 72 -7.99 -1.92 -4.73
CA GLU A 72 -8.88 -2.75 -3.90
C GLU A 72 -9.88 -1.89 -3.14
N TYR A 73 -9.43 -0.82 -2.47
CA TYR A 73 -10.34 0.11 -1.78
C TYR A 73 -11.30 0.81 -2.72
N ASN A 74 -10.79 1.34 -3.83
CA ASN A 74 -11.63 2.03 -4.81
C ASN A 74 -12.67 1.10 -5.44
N GLU A 75 -12.31 -0.16 -5.69
CA GLU A 75 -13.22 -1.18 -6.19
C GLU A 75 -14.29 -1.54 -5.15
N GLU A 76 -13.90 -1.73 -3.89
CA GLU A 76 -14.83 -1.98 -2.78
C GLU A 76 -15.83 -0.82 -2.62
N TYR A 77 -15.37 0.43 -2.69
CA TYR A 77 -16.24 1.60 -2.56
C TYR A 77 -17.17 1.77 -3.75
N ASN A 78 -16.70 1.54 -4.98
CA ASN A 78 -17.58 1.54 -6.15
C ASN A 78 -18.58 0.38 -6.12
N ASN A 79 -18.17 -0.80 -5.64
CA ASN A 79 -19.06 -1.95 -5.48
C ASN A 79 -20.19 -1.65 -4.48
N ARG A 80 -19.86 -1.03 -3.34
CA ARG A 80 -20.86 -0.58 -2.36
C ARG A 80 -21.78 0.50 -2.89
N LEU A 81 -21.22 1.46 -3.64
CA LEU A 81 -21.99 2.54 -4.25
C LEU A 81 -22.99 2.01 -5.28
N PHE A 82 -22.56 1.09 -6.16
CA PHE A 82 -23.37 0.60 -7.27
C PHE A 82 -24.46 -0.36 -6.82
N ASN A 83 -24.18 -1.20 -5.82
CA ASN A 83 -25.15 -2.17 -5.32
C ASN A 83 -26.04 -1.64 -4.20
N TYR A 84 -25.59 -0.60 -3.48
CA TYR A 84 -26.29 -0.08 -2.32
C TYR A 84 -26.38 1.45 -2.36
N SER A 85 -25.53 2.15 -1.59
CA SER A 85 -25.58 3.60 -1.42
C SER A 85 -24.30 4.12 -0.77
N ILE A 86 -24.07 5.44 -0.85
CA ILE A 86 -23.04 6.15 -0.08
C ILE A 86 -23.19 5.90 1.43
N HIS A 87 -24.40 5.64 1.93
CA HIS A 87 -24.62 5.31 3.35
C HIS A 87 -24.05 3.95 3.78
N SER A 88 -23.63 3.12 2.82
CA SER A 88 -23.11 1.76 3.06
C SER A 88 -21.59 1.71 3.22
N MET A 89 -20.89 2.85 3.13
CA MET A 89 -19.43 2.90 3.27
C MET A 89 -18.94 2.37 4.63
N PRO A 90 -17.77 1.71 4.67
CA PRO A 90 -17.14 1.25 5.91
C PRO A 90 -16.48 2.41 6.67
N SER A 91 -16.03 2.17 7.90
CA SER A 91 -15.32 3.18 8.71
C SER A 91 -14.00 3.63 8.08
N SER A 92 -13.30 2.74 7.36
CA SER A 92 -12.07 3.07 6.61
C SER A 92 -12.26 4.18 5.58
N PHE A 93 -13.51 4.40 5.11
CA PHE A 93 -13.83 5.48 4.19
C PHE A 93 -13.52 6.86 4.78
N ASN A 94 -13.45 7.01 6.11
CA ASN A 94 -13.04 8.29 6.75
C ASN A 94 -11.63 8.73 6.31
N THR A 95 -10.72 7.78 6.04
CA THR A 95 -9.35 8.09 5.62
C THR A 95 -9.13 7.81 4.14
N ALA A 96 -9.54 6.63 3.65
CA ALA A 96 -9.24 6.20 2.30
C ALA A 96 -10.03 6.95 1.21
N GLU A 97 -11.11 7.65 1.55
CA GLU A 97 -11.80 8.53 0.59
C GLU A 97 -10.90 9.62 0.03
N GLY A 98 -9.88 10.05 0.78
CA GLY A 98 -8.92 11.06 0.32
C GLY A 98 -8.15 10.66 -0.95
N PHE A 99 -8.13 9.37 -1.31
CA PHE A 99 -7.46 8.85 -2.51
C PHE A 99 -8.38 8.79 -3.74
N ILE A 100 -9.67 9.12 -3.57
CA ILE A 100 -10.68 9.06 -4.61
C ILE A 100 -11.47 10.37 -4.70
N ARG A 101 -12.10 10.58 -5.84
CA ARG A 101 -13.02 11.67 -6.09
C ARG A 101 -14.35 11.13 -6.57
N PHE A 102 -15.44 11.57 -5.94
CA PHE A 102 -16.78 11.25 -6.42
C PHE A 102 -17.10 12.09 -7.65
N LEU A 103 -17.62 11.44 -8.71
CA LEU A 103 -18.09 12.10 -9.92
C LEU A 103 -19.63 12.06 -9.95
N PRO A 104 -20.32 13.17 -9.59
CA PRO A 104 -21.78 13.15 -9.43
C PRO A 104 -22.57 12.88 -10.73
N ASP A 105 -22.01 13.24 -11.89
CA ASP A 105 -22.68 13.13 -13.18
C ASP A 105 -22.86 11.68 -13.66
N VAL A 106 -21.96 10.79 -13.23
CA VAL A 106 -21.97 9.35 -13.51
C VAL A 106 -22.07 8.48 -12.26
N ALA A 107 -22.07 9.08 -11.07
CA ALA A 107 -22.16 8.42 -9.77
C ALA A 107 -21.12 7.29 -9.60
N VAL A 108 -19.83 7.63 -9.71
CA VAL A 108 -18.70 6.70 -9.56
C VAL A 108 -17.55 7.37 -8.83
N PHE A 109 -16.81 6.62 -8.04
CA PHE A 109 -15.54 7.06 -7.48
C PHE A 109 -14.41 6.85 -8.47
N LYS A 110 -13.63 7.89 -8.68
CA LYS A 110 -12.46 7.92 -9.54
C LYS A 110 -11.20 8.03 -8.69
N LEU A 111 -10.17 7.26 -8.99
CA LEU A 111 -8.84 7.47 -8.39
C LEU A 111 -8.28 8.86 -8.75
N LEU A 112 -7.60 9.47 -7.80
CA LEU A 112 -6.83 10.69 -8.04
C LEU A 112 -5.60 10.39 -8.92
N ARG A 113 -4.91 11.45 -9.38
CA ARG A 113 -3.69 11.29 -10.16
C ARG A 113 -2.63 10.61 -9.30
N GLU A 114 -1.93 9.64 -9.85
CA GLU A 114 -0.96 8.81 -9.15
C GLU A 114 0.48 9.12 -9.62
N VAL A 115 1.43 9.13 -8.69
CA VAL A 115 2.89 9.17 -8.91
C VAL A 115 3.51 8.05 -8.08
N ASP A 116 4.06 7.05 -8.77
CA ASP A 116 4.54 5.82 -8.15
C ASP A 116 6.07 5.83 -8.02
N HIS A 117 6.56 5.44 -6.84
CA HIS A 117 7.97 5.34 -6.52
C HIS A 117 8.34 3.95 -6.03
N ILE A 118 9.58 3.55 -6.30
CA ILE A 118 10.28 2.46 -5.63
C ILE A 118 11.48 3.05 -4.89
N VAL A 119 11.59 2.76 -3.60
CA VAL A 119 12.62 3.31 -2.71
C VAL A 119 13.20 2.23 -1.81
N SER A 120 14.46 2.36 -1.43
CA SER A 120 15.02 1.59 -0.32
C SER A 120 14.65 2.26 1.00
N PHE A 121 13.83 1.61 1.84
CA PHE A 121 13.56 2.15 3.17
C PHE A 121 14.79 2.16 4.07
N GLU A 122 15.79 1.32 3.82
CA GLU A 122 17.06 1.37 4.56
C GLU A 122 17.86 2.63 4.23
N ASP A 123 18.01 2.96 2.94
CA ASP A 123 18.67 4.20 2.48
C ASP A 123 17.89 5.43 2.93
N TYR A 124 16.55 5.37 2.86
CA TYR A 124 15.70 6.41 3.42
C TYR A 124 15.94 6.57 4.92
N LEU A 125 16.06 5.47 5.67
CA LEU A 125 16.38 5.51 7.10
C LEU A 125 17.76 6.06 7.39
N ASP A 126 18.79 5.77 6.57
CA ASP A 126 20.10 6.44 6.67
C ASP A 126 19.98 7.95 6.40
N PHE A 127 19.24 8.33 5.35
CA PHE A 127 19.00 9.73 5.03
C PHE A 127 18.33 10.47 6.19
N VAL A 128 17.30 9.87 6.79
CA VAL A 128 16.53 10.46 7.88
C VAL A 128 17.20 10.42 9.25
N THR A 129 18.33 9.70 9.37
CA THR A 129 19.09 9.59 10.63
C THR A 129 20.49 10.20 10.56
N SER A 130 20.88 10.73 9.40
CA SER A 130 22.17 11.41 9.21
C SER A 130 22.30 12.69 10.04
N ASP A 131 23.53 13.08 10.39
CA ASP A 131 23.88 14.25 11.24
C ASP A 131 23.49 15.63 10.64
N ASP A 132 22.91 15.65 9.43
CA ASP A 132 22.35 16.87 8.83
C ASP A 132 21.09 17.29 9.60
N ASP A 133 20.83 18.59 9.76
CA ASP A 133 19.72 19.16 10.57
C ASP A 133 18.30 18.70 10.12
N GLY A 134 18.23 17.87 9.08
CA GLY A 134 17.03 17.36 8.45
C GLY A 134 16.33 16.32 9.31
N LEU A 135 15.35 16.77 10.10
CA LEU A 135 14.02 16.15 10.29
C LEU A 135 13.20 16.68 11.47
N LYS A 136 13.52 17.88 11.95
CA LYS A 136 12.72 18.47 13.04
C LYS A 136 11.32 18.88 12.57
N ASP A 137 11.14 19.13 11.27
CA ASP A 137 9.91 19.68 10.68
C ASP A 137 9.28 18.81 9.59
N LEU A 138 7.97 19.01 9.36
CA LEU A 138 7.13 18.41 8.31
C LEU A 138 7.44 18.96 6.91
N GLU A 139 8.70 18.91 6.49
CA GLU A 139 9.15 19.57 5.25
C GLU A 139 8.68 18.87 3.98
N GLY A 140 8.49 17.54 4.01
CA GLY A 140 8.05 16.76 2.86
C GLY A 140 6.71 17.22 2.26
N ALA A 141 5.81 17.76 3.08
CA ALA A 141 4.51 18.27 2.63
C ALA A 141 4.62 19.46 1.64
N LYS A 142 5.78 20.15 1.60
CA LYS A 142 6.06 21.24 0.65
C LYS A 142 6.28 20.73 -0.78
N PHE A 143 6.67 19.47 -0.93
CA PHE A 143 6.97 18.82 -2.21
C PHE A 143 5.79 17.99 -2.75
N MET A 144 4.60 18.16 -2.16
CA MET A 144 3.38 17.48 -2.57
C MET A 144 2.41 18.46 -3.21
N ASP A 145 2.00 18.14 -4.43
CA ASP A 145 0.81 18.69 -5.07
C ASP A 145 -0.46 18.22 -4.35
N ASP A 146 -1.46 19.09 -4.26
CA ASP A 146 -2.81 18.72 -3.80
C ASP A 146 -3.49 17.78 -4.81
N ASP A 147 -4.37 16.88 -4.31
CA ASP A 147 -5.14 15.93 -5.12
C ASP A 147 -4.28 14.93 -5.94
N VAL A 148 -3.08 14.62 -5.46
CA VAL A 148 -2.15 13.66 -6.09
C VAL A 148 -1.73 12.61 -5.08
N ILE A 149 -1.82 11.35 -5.49
CA ILE A 149 -1.38 10.18 -4.73
C ILE A 149 0.10 9.99 -5.01
N TYR A 150 0.92 10.07 -3.96
CA TYR A 150 2.33 9.71 -3.98
C TYR A 150 2.50 8.36 -3.29
N SER A 151 2.77 7.32 -4.08
CA SER A 151 2.99 5.96 -3.58
C SER A 151 4.49 5.68 -3.51
N TYR A 152 4.96 5.17 -2.38
CA TYR A 152 6.34 4.75 -2.15
C TYR A 152 6.35 3.27 -1.78
N ASN A 153 6.90 2.45 -2.66
CA ASN A 153 7.01 1.00 -2.47
C ASN A 153 8.45 0.66 -2.07
N GLY A 154 8.61 -0.18 -1.04
CA GLY A 154 9.90 -0.68 -0.64
C GLY A 154 10.50 -1.58 -1.73
N SER A 155 11.78 -1.40 -2.03
CA SER A 155 12.53 -2.25 -2.98
C SER A 155 13.01 -3.58 -2.38
N HIS A 156 12.73 -3.83 -1.10
CA HIS A 156 13.24 -4.95 -0.31
C HIS A 156 12.13 -5.97 -0.06
N ASN A 157 12.51 -7.21 0.30
CA ASN A 157 11.56 -8.14 0.89
C ASN A 157 11.11 -7.57 2.25
N PRO A 158 9.80 -7.37 2.50
CA PRO A 158 9.32 -6.81 3.76
C PRO A 158 9.82 -7.55 5.02
N GLU A 159 10.10 -8.86 4.95
CA GLU A 159 10.64 -9.61 6.09
C GLU A 159 12.07 -9.17 6.50
N ASN A 160 12.81 -8.53 5.59
CA ASN A 160 14.20 -8.13 5.83
C ASN A 160 14.31 -6.90 6.73
N LEU A 161 13.32 -6.00 6.73
CA LEU A 161 13.32 -4.79 7.55
C LEU A 161 12.10 -4.77 8.47
N THR A 162 12.35 -5.04 9.76
CA THR A 162 11.30 -5.09 10.78
C THR A 162 11.40 -3.92 11.75
N PHE A 163 10.23 -3.43 12.17
CA PHE A 163 10.01 -2.33 13.10
C PHE A 163 9.42 -2.86 14.40
N GLN A 164 10.03 -2.48 15.52
CA GLN A 164 9.57 -2.81 16.86
C GLN A 164 9.59 -1.58 17.76
N CYS A 165 8.64 -1.53 18.69
CA CYS A 165 8.55 -0.46 19.68
C CYS A 165 7.94 -1.02 20.96
N ALA A 166 8.65 -0.87 22.09
CA ALA A 166 8.30 -1.15 23.50
C ALA A 166 7.59 -2.49 23.87
N ASP A 167 6.61 -2.93 23.07
CA ASP A 167 5.85 -4.17 23.14
C ASP A 167 6.45 -5.27 22.24
N SER A 168 5.99 -6.52 22.45
CA SER A 168 6.43 -7.73 21.77
C SER A 168 6.05 -7.86 20.29
N LEU A 169 5.34 -6.88 19.71
CA LEU A 169 4.89 -6.96 18.31
C LEU A 169 5.97 -6.46 17.36
N SER A 170 6.17 -7.23 16.29
CA SER A 170 7.12 -6.94 15.23
C SER A 170 6.37 -6.74 13.93
N PHE A 171 6.71 -5.69 13.19
CA PHE A 171 6.04 -5.34 11.95
C PHE A 171 7.04 -5.18 10.80
N ALA A 172 6.60 -5.43 9.58
CA ALA A 172 7.31 -5.12 8.35
C ALA A 172 6.51 -4.07 7.55
N VAL A 173 7.18 -3.23 6.76
CA VAL A 173 6.49 -2.22 5.92
C VAL A 173 6.82 -2.45 4.46
N SER A 174 5.79 -2.71 3.66
CA SER A 174 5.91 -2.91 2.21
C SER A 174 5.83 -1.58 1.45
N GLY A 175 5.01 -0.65 1.90
CA GLY A 175 4.92 0.65 1.25
C GLY A 175 3.97 1.62 1.95
N ILE A 176 3.95 2.85 1.46
CA ILE A 176 3.09 3.91 1.95
C ILE A 176 2.63 4.82 0.81
N SER A 177 1.37 5.23 0.86
CA SER A 177 0.77 6.18 -0.05
C SER A 177 0.30 7.40 0.71
N LEU A 178 0.60 8.58 0.17
CA LEU A 178 0.30 9.89 0.74
C LEU A 178 -0.53 10.70 -0.25
N VAL A 179 -1.57 11.37 0.23
CA VAL A 179 -2.31 12.37 -0.56
C VAL A 179 -2.56 13.60 0.27
N LYS A 180 -2.27 14.76 -0.31
CA LYS A 180 -2.44 16.06 0.34
C LYS A 180 -3.70 16.77 -0.17
N HIS A 181 -4.40 17.39 0.77
CA HIS A 181 -5.60 18.20 0.56
C HIS A 181 -5.52 19.46 1.41
N GLY A 182 -4.93 20.54 0.89
CA GLY A 182 -4.70 21.76 1.67
C GLY A 182 -3.78 21.49 2.87
N SER A 183 -4.32 21.60 4.08
CA SER A 183 -3.59 21.34 5.34
C SER A 183 -3.61 19.88 5.80
N GLU A 184 -4.35 19.01 5.10
CA GLU A 184 -4.56 17.62 5.49
C GLU A 184 -3.73 16.66 4.63
N ILE A 185 -3.14 15.63 5.25
CA ILE A 185 -2.55 14.48 4.56
C ILE A 185 -3.30 13.22 4.99
N ASN A 186 -3.85 12.50 4.01
CA ASN A 186 -4.36 11.14 4.21
C ASN A 186 -3.24 10.16 3.90
N VAL A 187 -3.11 9.15 4.77
CA VAL A 187 -2.07 8.12 4.68
C VAL A 187 -2.71 6.75 4.55
N LEU A 188 -2.18 5.94 3.64
CA LEU A 188 -2.41 4.50 3.55
C LEU A 188 -1.06 3.79 3.55
N MET A 189 -0.75 3.05 4.60
CA MET A 189 0.46 2.24 4.71
C MET A 189 0.09 0.76 4.61
N LEU A 190 0.84 0.03 3.79
CA LEU A 190 0.76 -1.43 3.73
C LEU A 190 1.91 -2.03 4.55
N ALA A 191 1.55 -2.73 5.60
CA ALA A 191 2.46 -3.36 6.54
C ALA A 191 2.09 -4.84 6.75
N GLY A 192 2.91 -5.53 7.52
CA GLY A 192 2.70 -6.92 7.91
C GLY A 192 3.02 -7.12 9.38
N GLN A 193 2.09 -7.64 10.17
CA GLN A 193 2.39 -8.05 11.55
C GLN A 193 3.01 -9.45 11.51
N LYS A 194 4.19 -9.62 12.11
CA LYS A 194 4.80 -10.95 12.26
C LYS A 194 4.01 -11.77 13.28
N CYS A 195 3.45 -12.90 12.85
CA CYS A 195 2.68 -13.82 13.70
C CYS A 195 2.59 -15.22 13.07
N ASP A 196 2.02 -16.17 13.81
CA ASP A 196 1.62 -17.46 13.25
C ASP A 196 0.27 -17.31 12.52
N LEU A 197 0.31 -17.36 11.19
CA LEU A 197 -0.89 -17.15 10.36
C LEU A 197 -1.92 -18.29 10.51
N GLU A 198 -1.48 -19.51 10.79
CA GLU A 198 -2.40 -20.65 10.98
C GLU A 198 -3.11 -20.55 12.32
N GLU A 199 -2.39 -20.13 13.36
CA GLU A 199 -2.99 -19.85 14.68
C GLU A 199 -3.98 -18.70 14.59
N GLU A 200 -3.62 -17.59 13.95
CA GLU A 200 -4.52 -16.44 13.79
C GLU A 200 -5.73 -16.76 12.91
N ALA A 201 -5.60 -17.58 11.88
CA ALA A 201 -6.73 -18.05 11.08
C ALA A 201 -7.80 -18.75 11.96
N LYS A 202 -7.38 -19.61 12.89
CA LYS A 202 -8.28 -20.29 13.84
C LYS A 202 -8.95 -19.29 14.79
N ASN A 203 -8.17 -18.33 15.31
CA ASN A 203 -8.70 -17.27 16.18
C ASN A 203 -9.77 -16.43 15.47
N ILE A 204 -9.59 -16.15 14.18
CA ILE A 204 -10.57 -15.42 13.36
C ILE A 204 -11.85 -16.24 13.20
N GLU A 205 -11.75 -17.52 12.85
CA GLU A 205 -12.91 -18.39 12.72
C GLU A 205 -13.74 -18.45 14.01
N GLU A 206 -13.08 -18.64 15.16
CA GLU A 206 -13.73 -18.62 16.47
C GLU A 206 -14.42 -17.28 16.75
N ALA A 207 -13.73 -16.16 16.50
CA ALA A 207 -14.29 -14.83 16.71
C ALA A 207 -15.53 -14.55 15.82
N LEU A 208 -15.52 -15.03 14.56
CA LEU A 208 -16.65 -14.89 13.63
C LEU A 208 -17.91 -15.59 14.14
N THR A 209 -17.79 -16.70 14.87
CA THR A 209 -18.96 -17.39 15.46
C THR A 209 -19.63 -16.59 16.57
N MET A 210 -18.89 -15.69 17.23
CA MET A 210 -19.38 -14.86 18.33
C MET A 210 -19.84 -13.47 17.88
N LEU A 211 -19.51 -13.07 16.65
CA LEU A 211 -19.82 -11.76 16.10
C LEU A 211 -21.31 -11.64 15.73
N THR A 212 -21.96 -10.59 16.22
CA THR A 212 -23.31 -10.23 15.79
C THR A 212 -23.24 -9.26 14.62
N PRO A 213 -23.77 -9.60 13.42
CA PRO A 213 -23.79 -8.69 12.29
C PRO A 213 -24.51 -7.38 12.61
N SER A 214 -24.07 -6.29 12.00
CA SER A 214 -24.79 -5.01 12.12
C SER A 214 -26.17 -5.14 11.48
N PRO A 215 -27.28 -4.88 12.21
CA PRO A 215 -28.63 -5.06 11.70
C PRO A 215 -28.91 -4.18 10.46
N ASN A 216 -28.21 -3.05 10.35
CA ASN A 216 -28.39 -2.09 9.26
C ASN A 216 -27.53 -2.39 8.02
N LYS A 217 -26.69 -3.44 8.05
CA LYS A 217 -25.76 -3.81 6.96
C LYS A 217 -25.76 -5.31 6.63
N LEU A 218 -26.82 -6.05 7.00
CA LEU A 218 -26.95 -7.50 6.74
C LEU A 218 -26.87 -7.90 5.25
N TYR A 219 -27.09 -6.94 4.36
CA TYR A 219 -27.01 -7.12 2.91
C TYR A 219 -25.58 -7.09 2.36
N ILE A 220 -24.59 -6.66 3.16
CA ILE A 220 -23.17 -6.64 2.78
C ILE A 220 -22.56 -7.97 3.20
N LYS A 221 -22.08 -8.75 2.24
CA LYS A 221 -21.51 -10.08 2.45
C LYS A 221 -20.23 -10.25 1.63
N PRO A 222 -19.25 -11.04 2.11
CA PRO A 222 -18.11 -11.42 1.30
C PRO A 222 -18.56 -12.25 0.09
N SER A 223 -17.70 -12.31 -0.91
CA SER A 223 -17.89 -13.21 -2.05
C SER A 223 -17.75 -14.68 -1.61
N GLU A 224 -18.47 -15.58 -2.29
CA GLU A 224 -18.54 -17.01 -1.92
C GLU A 224 -17.22 -17.77 -2.16
N ASP A 225 -16.34 -17.23 -3.00
CA ASP A 225 -15.01 -17.77 -3.31
C ASP A 225 -13.92 -17.36 -2.29
N LEU A 226 -14.23 -16.44 -1.38
CA LEU A 226 -13.31 -16.03 -0.32
C LEU A 226 -13.37 -17.02 0.85
N LYS A 227 -12.20 -17.32 1.42
CA LYS A 227 -12.04 -18.14 2.62
C LYS A 227 -11.59 -17.29 3.81
N VAL A 228 -11.90 -17.77 5.00
CA VAL A 228 -11.39 -17.16 6.23
C VAL A 228 -9.92 -17.54 6.38
N GLU A 229 -9.04 -16.54 6.48
CA GLU A 229 -7.61 -16.75 6.71
C GLU A 229 -6.97 -15.48 7.27
N ALA A 230 -5.80 -15.59 7.91
CA ALA A 230 -4.93 -14.44 8.12
C ALA A 230 -4.12 -14.21 6.84
N VAL A 231 -4.60 -13.33 5.95
CA VAL A 231 -4.03 -13.18 4.60
C VAL A 231 -2.57 -12.71 4.71
N PRO A 232 -1.61 -13.42 4.11
CA PRO A 232 -0.21 -13.00 4.17
C PRO A 232 0.01 -11.72 3.35
N LEU A 233 0.92 -10.86 3.81
CA LEU A 233 1.31 -9.62 3.12
C LEU A 233 1.95 -9.93 1.77
N VAL A 234 2.86 -10.92 1.79
CA VAL A 234 3.49 -11.52 0.61
C VAL A 234 3.22 -13.01 0.70
N GLU A 235 2.79 -13.64 -0.39
CA GLU A 235 2.59 -15.09 -0.45
C GLU A 235 3.81 -15.81 0.13
N GLY A 236 3.59 -16.78 1.03
CA GLY A 236 4.68 -17.51 1.71
C GLY A 236 5.22 -16.88 3.00
N SER A 237 5.01 -15.59 3.23
CA SER A 237 5.53 -14.89 4.41
C SER A 237 4.78 -15.18 5.72
N SER A 238 5.44 -14.93 6.85
CA SER A 238 4.88 -14.98 8.21
C SER A 238 4.24 -13.65 8.65
N LEU A 239 3.93 -12.79 7.69
CA LEU A 239 3.48 -11.43 7.89
C LEU A 239 1.99 -11.31 7.60
N TRP A 240 1.16 -11.09 8.61
CA TRP A 240 -0.27 -10.86 8.40
C TRP A 240 -0.50 -9.47 7.81
N LYS A 241 -1.05 -9.42 6.59
CA LYS A 241 -1.38 -8.19 5.85
C LYS A 241 -2.16 -7.22 6.73
N THR A 242 -1.53 -6.09 7.04
CA THR A 242 -2.02 -5.08 7.97
C THR A 242 -1.97 -3.72 7.27
N ILE A 243 -3.14 -3.12 7.08
CA ILE A 243 -3.28 -1.79 6.48
C ILE A 243 -3.41 -0.77 7.60
N VAL A 244 -2.54 0.23 7.60
CA VAL A 244 -2.56 1.32 8.59
C VAL A 244 -2.94 2.61 7.89
N MET A 245 -3.91 3.33 8.45
CA MET A 245 -4.44 4.55 7.86
C MET A 245 -4.50 5.63 8.92
N CYS A 246 -4.18 6.85 8.55
CA CYS A 246 -4.43 8.00 9.41
C CYS A 246 -4.66 9.27 8.60
N ARG A 247 -5.20 10.27 9.28
CA ARG A 247 -5.38 11.61 8.75
C ARG A 247 -4.59 12.58 9.60
N ILE A 248 -3.76 13.38 8.96
CA ILE A 248 -2.79 14.26 9.62
C ILE A 248 -3.09 15.70 9.23
N ASP A 249 -3.25 16.56 10.22
CA ASP A 249 -3.31 18.00 10.03
C ASP A 249 -1.90 18.58 10.20
N ILE A 250 -1.36 19.15 9.13
CA ILE A 250 -0.01 19.72 9.09
C ILE A 250 0.06 21.01 9.92
N VAL A 251 -1.03 21.78 9.97
CA VAL A 251 -1.08 23.09 10.65
C VAL A 251 -1.08 22.90 12.17
N SER A 252 -1.94 22.01 12.69
CA SER A 252 -1.93 21.68 14.13
C SER A 252 -0.88 20.64 14.52
N SER A 253 -0.17 20.06 13.53
CA SER A 253 0.81 19.00 13.74
C SER A 253 0.23 17.85 14.56
N SER A 254 -0.97 17.38 14.15
CA SER A 254 -1.72 16.35 14.85
C SER A 254 -2.21 15.23 13.95
N ILE A 255 -2.22 14.01 14.46
CA ILE A 255 -2.98 12.89 13.88
C ILE A 255 -4.39 12.96 14.43
N ASP A 256 -5.37 13.16 13.55
CA ASP A 256 -6.78 13.31 13.90
C ASP A 256 -7.49 11.98 14.19
N VAL A 257 -7.18 10.96 13.39
CA VAL A 257 -7.77 9.63 13.47
C VAL A 257 -6.77 8.58 13.03
N ARG A 258 -6.83 7.40 13.66
CA ARG A 258 -6.00 6.24 13.34
C ARG A 258 -6.88 5.03 13.07
N TYR A 259 -6.52 4.27 12.04
CA TYR A 259 -7.16 3.02 11.68
C TYR A 259 -6.11 1.95 11.40
N ILE A 260 -6.45 0.73 11.79
CA ILE A 260 -5.71 -0.48 11.46
C ILE A 260 -6.73 -1.47 10.92
N ALA A 261 -6.42 -2.14 9.82
CA ALA A 261 -7.25 -3.19 9.24
C ALA A 261 -6.37 -4.40 8.91
N GLN A 262 -6.59 -5.51 9.61
CA GLN A 262 -5.92 -6.78 9.31
C GLN A 262 -6.81 -7.61 8.39
N ASP A 263 -6.23 -8.15 7.31
CA ASP A 263 -6.98 -8.81 6.26
C ASP A 263 -7.31 -10.25 6.66
N CYS A 264 -8.60 -10.53 6.86
CA CYS A 264 -9.13 -11.83 7.29
C CYS A 264 -9.65 -12.68 6.11
N GLY A 265 -9.34 -12.28 4.87
CA GLY A 265 -9.78 -12.93 3.63
C GLY A 265 -11.22 -12.58 3.27
N THR A 266 -12.16 -12.85 4.19
CA THR A 266 -13.59 -12.53 4.02
C THR A 266 -13.98 -11.17 4.61
N SER A 267 -13.13 -10.56 5.43
CA SER A 267 -13.42 -9.31 6.11
C SER A 267 -12.13 -8.64 6.59
N PHE A 268 -12.25 -7.46 7.20
CA PHE A 268 -11.14 -6.81 7.89
C PHE A 268 -11.39 -6.77 9.40
N ASN A 269 -10.45 -7.26 10.19
CA ASN A 269 -10.39 -6.97 11.62
C ASN A 269 -9.93 -5.51 11.81
N SER A 270 -10.90 -4.62 12.00
CA SER A 270 -10.67 -3.17 12.02
C SER A 270 -10.59 -2.60 13.43
N MET A 271 -9.58 -1.78 13.69
CA MET A 271 -9.32 -1.10 14.97
C MET A 271 -9.16 0.39 14.73
N THR A 272 -9.72 1.23 15.61
CA THR A 272 -9.66 2.69 15.46
C THR A 272 -9.91 3.42 16.77
N ASP A 273 -9.32 4.61 16.88
CA ASP A 273 -9.63 5.60 17.91
C ASP A 273 -10.60 6.70 17.41
N ASP A 274 -11.15 6.59 16.19
CA ASP A 274 -12.23 7.48 15.74
C ASP A 274 -13.54 7.13 16.46
N ILE A 275 -13.84 7.93 17.47
CA ILE A 275 -15.01 7.74 18.32
C ILE A 275 -16.31 7.94 17.54
N ASN A 276 -16.29 8.71 16.44
CA ASN A 276 -17.49 8.97 15.64
C ASN A 276 -18.09 7.69 15.03
N VAL A 277 -17.28 6.64 14.85
CA VAL A 277 -17.74 5.32 14.39
C VAL A 277 -18.67 4.64 15.41
N PHE A 278 -18.57 5.00 16.69
CA PHE A 278 -19.30 4.41 17.80
C PHE A 278 -20.44 5.30 18.33
N MET A 279 -20.61 6.50 17.75
CA MET A 279 -21.60 7.49 18.16
C MET A 279 -22.84 7.48 17.26
N ASP A 280 -23.97 7.89 17.83
CA ASP A 280 -25.20 8.16 17.10
C ASP A 280 -25.24 9.60 16.55
N SER A 281 -26.34 9.96 15.87
CA SER A 281 -26.52 11.30 15.29
C SER A 281 -26.67 12.42 16.32
N THR A 282 -26.85 12.11 17.60
CA THR A 282 -26.92 13.09 18.70
C THR A 282 -25.55 13.39 19.31
N GLY A 283 -24.54 12.60 18.95
CA GLY A 283 -23.18 12.66 19.47
C GLY A 283 -22.98 11.89 20.79
N GLY A 284 -23.95 11.05 21.17
CA GLY A 284 -23.82 10.08 22.26
C GLY A 284 -23.36 8.71 21.73
N PHE A 285 -22.84 7.83 22.59
CA PHE A 285 -22.62 6.44 22.20
C PHE A 285 -23.96 5.76 21.91
N VAL A 286 -23.99 4.91 20.90
CA VAL A 286 -25.21 4.17 20.51
C VAL A 286 -25.76 3.35 21.69
N ASP A 287 -24.89 2.71 22.46
CA ASP A 287 -25.20 2.10 23.75
C ASP A 287 -23.92 1.95 24.61
N ALA A 288 -24.05 1.48 25.86
CA ALA A 288 -22.93 1.26 26.77
C ALA A 288 -21.93 0.19 26.29
N ARG A 289 -22.31 -0.69 25.36
CA ARG A 289 -21.37 -1.65 24.75
C ARG A 289 -20.48 -0.93 23.74
N HIS A 290 -21.00 0.02 22.97
CA HIS A 290 -20.22 0.80 22.01
C HIS A 290 -19.13 1.64 22.69
N GLU A 291 -19.40 2.19 23.88
CA GLU A 291 -18.37 2.87 24.67
C GLU A 291 -17.24 1.91 25.11
N LYS A 292 -17.60 0.70 25.57
CA LYS A 292 -16.62 -0.34 25.92
C LYS A 292 -15.80 -0.79 24.71
N VAL A 293 -16.45 -0.97 23.55
CA VAL A 293 -15.79 -1.33 22.30
C VAL A 293 -14.85 -0.22 21.84
N ALA A 294 -15.27 1.05 21.90
CA ALA A 294 -14.43 2.19 21.56
C ALA A 294 -13.17 2.24 22.44
N LYS A 295 -13.32 2.07 23.76
CA LYS A 295 -12.18 2.00 24.69
C LYS A 295 -11.24 0.83 24.36
N ALA A 296 -11.79 -0.36 24.13
CA ALA A 296 -10.99 -1.54 23.78
C ALA A 296 -10.26 -1.36 22.43
N SER A 297 -10.91 -0.71 21.46
CA SER A 297 -10.34 -0.44 20.14
C SER A 297 -9.18 0.54 20.23
N ALA A 298 -9.32 1.65 20.98
CA ALA A 298 -8.23 2.61 21.22
C ALA A 298 -7.00 1.96 21.88
N LEU A 299 -7.20 1.08 22.86
CA LEU A 299 -6.11 0.32 23.50
C LEU A 299 -5.42 -0.65 22.53
N LYS A 300 -6.16 -1.23 21.58
CA LYS A 300 -5.56 -2.08 20.54
C LYS A 300 -4.74 -1.25 19.55
N VAL A 301 -5.22 -0.08 19.14
CA VAL A 301 -4.49 0.84 18.25
C VAL A 301 -3.13 1.23 18.85
N ALA A 302 -3.06 1.41 20.17
CA ALA A 302 -1.82 1.73 20.87
C ALA A 302 -0.70 0.70 20.65
N LYS A 303 -1.04 -0.59 20.45
CA LYS A 303 -0.05 -1.66 20.21
C LYS A 303 0.66 -1.55 18.86
N TYR A 304 0.15 -0.71 17.95
CA TYR A 304 0.71 -0.47 16.62
C TYR A 304 1.39 0.89 16.53
N GLN A 305 1.74 1.49 17.68
CA GLN A 305 2.33 2.82 17.74
C GLN A 305 3.60 2.93 16.87
N SER A 306 4.42 1.87 16.78
CA SER A 306 5.60 1.82 15.90
C SER A 306 5.29 2.23 14.45
N LEU A 307 4.19 1.73 13.89
CA LEU A 307 3.78 2.02 12.52
C LEU A 307 3.35 3.48 12.37
N PHE A 308 2.63 4.04 13.35
CA PHE A 308 2.28 5.46 13.32
C PHE A 308 3.48 6.37 13.49
N GLU A 309 4.45 6.00 14.34
CA GLU A 309 5.70 6.76 14.45
C GLU A 309 6.50 6.69 13.13
N PHE A 310 6.52 5.54 12.46
CA PHE A 310 7.16 5.41 11.16
C PHE A 310 6.42 6.18 10.06
N ILE A 311 5.08 6.23 10.09
CA ILE A 311 4.28 7.11 9.20
C ILE A 311 4.75 8.56 9.33
N LYS A 312 4.94 9.07 10.56
CA LYS A 312 5.41 10.45 10.77
C LYS A 312 6.75 10.70 10.11
N VAL A 313 7.67 9.73 10.20
CA VAL A 313 8.96 9.80 9.49
C VAL A 313 8.73 9.80 7.97
N CYS A 314 7.88 8.92 7.45
CA CYS A 314 7.56 8.79 6.02
C CYS A 314 6.93 10.05 5.39
N LEU A 315 6.43 11.01 6.18
CA LEU A 315 5.95 12.29 5.65
C LEU A 315 7.05 13.11 4.96
N ASN A 316 8.31 12.73 5.13
CA ASN A 316 9.47 13.32 4.47
C ASN A 316 9.97 12.55 3.25
N LEU A 317 9.30 11.46 2.85
CA LEU A 317 9.59 10.75 1.58
C LEU A 317 9.54 11.66 0.34
N PRO A 318 8.57 12.60 0.20
CA PRO A 318 8.58 13.54 -0.93
C PRO A 318 9.83 14.42 -0.99
N MET A 319 10.34 14.87 0.17
CA MET A 319 11.59 15.62 0.23
C MET A 319 12.79 14.74 -0.13
N TYR A 320 12.83 13.50 0.38
CA TYR A 320 13.87 12.53 0.03
C TYR A 320 13.90 12.29 -1.48
N ALA A 321 12.74 12.05 -2.10
CA ALA A 321 12.62 11.87 -3.53
C ALA A 321 13.11 13.08 -4.32
N GLN A 322 12.77 14.29 -3.86
CA GLN A 322 13.26 15.52 -4.48
C GLN A 322 14.78 15.69 -4.36
N ARG A 323 15.38 15.38 -3.20
CA ARG A 323 16.85 15.49 -3.01
C ARG A 323 17.62 14.44 -3.81
N LYS A 324 17.01 13.27 -4.03
CA LYS A 324 17.57 12.15 -4.80
C LYS A 324 17.15 12.12 -6.27
N GLU A 325 16.57 13.20 -6.79
CA GLU A 325 16.08 13.27 -8.17
C GLU A 325 17.16 12.92 -9.22
N GLN A 326 18.41 13.31 -8.99
CA GLN A 326 19.54 12.99 -9.88
C GLN A 326 19.94 11.50 -9.87
N GLU A 327 19.57 10.78 -8.80
CA GLU A 327 19.82 9.35 -8.61
C GLU A 327 18.58 8.51 -8.99
N ALA A 328 17.51 9.17 -9.42
CA ALA A 328 16.27 8.52 -9.83
C ALA A 328 16.30 8.13 -11.31
N ARG A 329 15.75 6.95 -11.61
CA ARG A 329 15.45 6.51 -12.98
C ARG A 329 13.96 6.28 -13.16
N VAL A 330 13.48 6.38 -14.39
CA VAL A 330 12.07 6.07 -14.72
C VAL A 330 11.98 4.70 -15.37
N GLU A 331 11.23 3.81 -14.75
CA GLU A 331 10.86 2.51 -15.30
C GLU A 331 9.44 2.54 -15.88
N ARG A 332 9.22 1.80 -16.97
CA ARG A 332 7.90 1.70 -17.62
C ARG A 332 7.28 0.35 -17.33
N HIS A 333 6.26 0.34 -16.49
CA HIS A 333 5.56 -0.87 -16.06
C HIS A 333 4.31 -1.08 -16.94
N PRO A 334 4.16 -2.24 -17.60
CA PRO A 334 2.94 -2.59 -18.32
C PRO A 334 1.78 -2.78 -17.35
N THR A 335 0.61 -2.29 -17.73
CA THR A 335 -0.62 -2.46 -16.96
C THR A 335 -1.44 -3.62 -17.50
N ASP A 336 -2.37 -4.17 -16.72
CA ASP A 336 -3.31 -5.22 -17.21
C ASP A 336 -4.15 -4.72 -18.39
N TYR A 337 -4.39 -3.41 -18.48
CA TYR A 337 -5.06 -2.81 -19.63
C TYR A 337 -4.28 -3.05 -20.94
N SER A 338 -2.93 -3.07 -20.88
CA SER A 338 -2.08 -3.34 -22.04
C SER A 338 -2.41 -4.68 -22.70
N GLU A 339 -2.74 -5.69 -21.90
CA GLU A 339 -3.07 -7.03 -22.37
C GLU A 339 -4.45 -7.10 -23.02
N ILE A 340 -5.40 -6.29 -22.56
CA ILE A 340 -6.79 -6.35 -23.04
C ILE A 340 -7.10 -5.33 -24.15
N ARG A 341 -6.26 -4.31 -24.32
CA ARG A 341 -6.44 -3.24 -25.30
C ARG A 341 -6.63 -3.79 -26.71
N GLY A 342 -7.67 -3.32 -27.39
CA GLY A 342 -7.96 -3.71 -28.79
C GLY A 342 -8.58 -5.10 -28.96
N LYS A 343 -8.70 -5.91 -27.90
CA LYS A 343 -9.45 -7.18 -27.96
C LYS A 343 -10.94 -6.90 -28.13
N LEU A 344 -11.60 -7.60 -29.06
CA LEU A 344 -13.01 -7.38 -29.41
C LEU A 344 -13.96 -7.46 -28.20
N LYS A 345 -13.68 -8.37 -27.26
CA LYS A 345 -14.42 -8.53 -25.99
C LYS A 345 -14.49 -7.22 -25.18
N TYR A 346 -13.48 -6.36 -25.26
CA TYR A 346 -13.34 -5.14 -24.47
C TYR A 346 -13.66 -3.87 -25.26
N LYS A 347 -14.17 -3.97 -26.49
CA LYS A 347 -14.54 -2.80 -27.33
C LYS A 347 -15.51 -1.84 -26.64
N LYS A 348 -16.42 -2.36 -25.80
CA LYS A 348 -17.36 -1.53 -25.03
C LYS A 348 -16.65 -0.74 -23.93
N LEU A 349 -15.74 -1.37 -23.19
CA LEU A 349 -14.87 -0.70 -22.22
C LEU A 349 -14.08 0.42 -22.91
N ASP A 350 -13.39 0.08 -24.00
CA ASP A 350 -12.59 1.04 -24.79
C ASP A 350 -13.42 2.20 -25.36
N LYS A 351 -14.70 1.97 -25.66
CA LYS A 351 -15.58 3.04 -26.17
C LYS A 351 -15.95 4.06 -25.10
N TYR A 352 -16.26 3.60 -23.88
CA TYR A 352 -16.85 4.45 -22.84
C TYR A 352 -15.86 4.92 -21.77
N ALA A 353 -14.73 4.23 -21.59
CA ALA A 353 -13.69 4.65 -20.66
C ALA A 353 -13.08 5.99 -21.08
N PRO A 354 -12.77 6.90 -20.14
CA PRO A 354 -12.07 8.14 -20.45
C PRO A 354 -10.68 7.87 -21.03
N ILE A 355 -10.22 8.74 -21.93
CA ILE A 355 -8.91 8.56 -22.59
C ILE A 355 -7.77 8.63 -21.57
N SER A 356 -7.87 9.51 -20.56
CA SER A 356 -6.87 9.66 -19.50
C SER A 356 -6.62 8.37 -18.72
N GLU A 357 -7.62 7.48 -18.65
CA GLU A 357 -7.52 6.24 -17.86
C GLU A 357 -7.06 5.04 -18.67
N LYS A 358 -6.96 5.15 -20.01
CA LYS A 358 -6.52 4.08 -20.91
C LYS A 358 -4.99 3.97 -20.93
N MET A 359 -4.42 3.77 -19.76
CA MET A 359 -2.97 3.70 -19.57
C MET A 359 -2.51 2.26 -19.76
N ALA A 360 -1.82 1.97 -20.86
CA ALA A 360 -1.19 0.66 -21.11
C ALA A 360 0.19 0.54 -20.44
N LEU A 361 0.79 1.68 -20.08
CA LEU A 361 2.07 1.76 -19.40
C LEU A 361 1.95 2.82 -18.31
N ARG A 362 2.59 2.57 -17.16
CA ARG A 362 2.81 3.57 -16.12
C ARG A 362 4.30 3.82 -15.94
N ASN A 363 4.65 5.06 -15.64
CA ASN A 363 6.01 5.42 -15.27
C ASN A 363 6.16 5.29 -13.76
N VAL A 364 7.19 4.58 -13.31
CA VAL A 364 7.55 4.40 -11.91
C VAL A 364 8.93 5.03 -11.69
N ILE A 365 9.05 5.88 -10.68
CA ILE A 365 10.30 6.56 -10.31
C ILE A 365 11.06 5.66 -9.34
N VAL A 366 12.19 5.13 -9.77
CA VAL A 366 13.03 4.25 -8.96
C VAL A 366 14.22 5.03 -8.45
N ILE A 367 14.28 5.25 -7.14
CA ILE A 367 15.39 5.95 -6.48
C ILE A 367 16.46 4.92 -6.13
N GLN A 368 17.64 5.08 -6.71
CA GLN A 368 18.76 4.18 -6.43
C GLN A 368 19.27 4.41 -5.01
N PRO A 369 19.51 3.34 -4.22
CA PRO A 369 20.09 3.47 -2.89
C PRO A 369 21.54 3.96 -2.98
N SER A 370 21.99 4.68 -1.96
CA SER A 370 23.39 5.07 -1.82
C SER A 370 24.26 3.83 -1.61
N GLN A 371 25.48 3.79 -2.14
CA GLN A 371 26.37 2.62 -2.04
C GLN A 371 26.86 2.30 -0.61
N VAL A 372 26.50 3.13 0.38
CA VAL A 372 26.90 2.99 1.78
C VAL A 372 25.66 2.67 2.60
N SER A 373 25.20 1.41 2.57
CA SER A 373 24.17 0.93 3.50
C SER A 373 24.86 0.50 4.80
N SER A 374 24.41 1.05 5.93
CA SER A 374 24.82 0.54 7.24
C SER A 374 23.88 -0.59 7.66
N ALA A 375 24.37 -1.83 7.65
CA ALA A 375 23.61 -3.04 8.03
C ALA A 375 23.29 -3.13 9.54
N ALA A 376 23.31 -2.01 10.26
CA ALA A 376 23.13 -1.96 11.70
C ALA A 376 21.68 -1.66 12.09
N SER A 377 21.23 -2.27 13.18
CA SER A 377 19.99 -1.88 13.85
C SER A 377 20.03 -0.39 14.21
N LYS A 378 19.07 0.39 13.72
CA LYS A 378 18.97 1.83 14.00
C LYS A 378 17.89 2.10 15.01
N THR A 379 18.16 3.06 15.90
CA THR A 379 17.16 3.65 16.79
C THR A 379 16.99 5.11 16.41
N PHE A 380 15.77 5.53 16.13
CA PHE A 380 15.46 6.92 15.78
C PHE A 380 14.15 7.39 16.39
N TYR A 381 13.97 8.71 16.39
CA TYR A 381 12.76 9.38 16.88
C TYR A 381 11.97 9.93 15.70
N SER A 382 10.66 9.89 15.82
CA SER A 382 9.75 10.50 14.86
C SER A 382 9.63 12.01 15.08
N PRO A 383 9.17 12.76 14.05
CA PRO A 383 8.77 14.15 14.21
C PRO A 383 7.72 14.33 15.32
N GLY A 384 7.72 15.50 15.96
CA GLY A 384 6.87 15.85 17.13
C GLY A 384 5.37 16.01 16.87
N ILE A 385 4.79 15.18 15.99
CA ILE A 385 3.36 15.15 15.67
C ILE A 385 2.62 14.44 16.80
N LYS A 386 1.65 15.12 17.39
CA LYS A 386 0.87 14.63 18.53
C LYS A 386 -0.37 13.87 18.04
N ILE A 387 -0.85 12.93 18.83
CA ILE A 387 -2.19 12.37 18.62
C ILE A 387 -3.19 13.36 19.20
N GLU A 388 -4.25 13.67 18.47
CA GLU A 388 -5.32 14.54 18.97
C GLU A 388 -6.14 13.79 20.02
N THR A 389 -6.09 14.27 21.27
CA THR A 389 -6.79 13.68 22.41
C THR A 389 -7.69 14.66 23.16
N THR A 390 -7.71 15.93 22.72
CA THR A 390 -8.37 17.01 23.48
C THR A 390 -9.87 17.10 23.23
N GLY A 391 -10.36 16.37 22.23
CA GLY A 391 -11.77 16.38 21.87
C GLY A 391 -12.09 15.51 20.67
N TYR A 392 -13.28 15.70 20.14
CA TYR A 392 -13.72 15.06 18.91
C TYR A 392 -14.61 16.00 18.10
N TRP A 393 -14.68 15.76 16.80
CA TRP A 393 -15.59 16.47 15.92
C TRP A 393 -17.01 15.94 16.06
N LYS A 394 -17.90 16.73 16.66
CA LYS A 394 -19.32 16.41 16.71
C LYS A 394 -20.00 16.89 15.43
N LYS A 395 -20.62 15.97 14.69
CA LYS A 395 -21.47 16.29 13.55
C LYS A 395 -22.66 17.15 13.99
N LEU A 396 -22.91 18.22 13.25
CA LEU A 396 -24.09 19.06 13.39
C LEU A 396 -24.95 18.97 12.12
N PRO A 397 -26.25 19.35 12.17
CA PRO A 397 -27.05 19.47 10.95
C PRO A 397 -26.38 20.38 9.92
N LEU A 398 -26.61 20.09 8.63
CA LEU A 398 -25.93 20.75 7.50
C LEU A 398 -26.03 22.29 7.53
N ASP A 399 -27.14 22.84 8.05
CA ASP A 399 -27.41 24.28 8.06
C ASP A 399 -26.90 25.00 9.32
N THR A 400 -26.15 24.31 10.18
CA THR A 400 -25.69 24.87 11.46
C THR A 400 -24.20 25.19 11.44
N LEU A 401 -23.86 26.34 12.02
CA LEU A 401 -22.48 26.77 12.28
C LEU A 401 -22.03 26.20 13.62
N GLY A 402 -20.93 25.47 13.60
CA GLY A 402 -20.18 25.13 14.80
C GLY A 402 -18.83 25.86 14.81
N GLN A 403 -17.94 25.42 15.68
CA GLN A 403 -16.60 25.98 15.84
C GLN A 403 -15.53 24.92 15.56
N ASP A 404 -14.41 25.32 14.98
CA ASP A 404 -13.26 24.45 14.81
C ASP A 404 -12.39 24.34 16.08
N LYS A 405 -11.27 23.61 16.00
CA LYS A 405 -10.32 23.42 17.12
C LYS A 405 -9.75 24.75 17.64
N VAL A 406 -9.74 25.80 16.81
CA VAL A 406 -9.21 27.13 17.13
C VAL A 406 -10.33 28.19 17.28
N GLY A 407 -11.59 27.75 17.34
CA GLY A 407 -12.76 28.60 17.56
C GLY A 407 -13.30 29.32 16.32
N GLN A 408 -12.78 29.04 15.12
CA GLN A 408 -13.29 29.62 13.87
C GLN A 408 -14.60 28.96 13.45
N PRO A 409 -15.53 29.71 12.82
CA PRO A 409 -16.80 29.16 12.36
C PRO A 409 -16.60 28.12 11.26
N ILE A 410 -17.20 26.94 11.43
CA ILE A 410 -17.22 25.86 10.44
C ILE A 410 -18.63 25.29 10.31
N HIS A 411 -19.03 24.93 9.08
CA HIS A 411 -20.37 24.38 8.83
C HIS A 411 -20.42 22.86 9.09
N GLY A 412 -21.55 22.39 9.62
CA GLY A 412 -21.86 20.95 9.69
C GLY A 412 -21.15 20.17 10.80
N ARG A 413 -20.31 20.82 11.61
CA ARG A 413 -19.73 20.21 12.82
C ARG A 413 -19.26 21.26 13.82
N THR A 414 -19.05 20.83 15.06
CA THR A 414 -18.32 21.61 16.07
C THR A 414 -17.29 20.73 16.74
N TRP A 415 -16.14 21.30 17.04
CA TRP A 415 -15.19 20.71 17.96
C TRP A 415 -15.84 20.65 19.35
N VAL A 416 -15.80 19.47 19.97
CA VAL A 416 -16.23 19.28 21.34
C VAL A 416 -15.00 18.90 22.15
N GLU A 417 -14.55 19.82 23.00
CA GLU A 417 -13.51 19.52 23.97
C GLU A 417 -13.99 18.44 24.93
N LYS A 418 -13.30 17.30 24.88
CA LYS A 418 -13.52 16.18 25.77
C LYS A 418 -12.20 15.45 25.90
N ARG A 419 -11.56 15.59 27.06
CA ARG A 419 -10.35 14.82 27.37
C ARG A 419 -10.72 13.38 27.64
N ILE A 420 -10.15 12.49 26.86
CA ILE A 420 -10.39 11.06 26.99
C ILE A 420 -9.08 10.42 27.46
N SER A 421 -8.99 10.20 28.77
CA SER A 421 -7.75 9.82 29.46
C SER A 421 -7.09 8.55 28.92
N TRP A 422 -7.87 7.59 28.40
CA TRP A 422 -7.33 6.36 27.82
C TRP A 422 -6.70 6.54 26.43
N VAL A 423 -6.96 7.64 25.73
CA VAL A 423 -6.27 7.97 24.48
C VAL A 423 -4.94 8.69 24.77
N GLU A 424 -4.88 9.49 25.84
CA GLU A 424 -3.65 10.18 26.30
C GLU A 424 -2.57 9.19 26.74
N GLU A 425 -2.96 8.14 27.49
CA GLU A 425 -2.02 7.09 27.95
C GLU A 425 -1.40 6.30 26.78
N ALA A 426 -2.07 6.26 25.62
CA ALA A 426 -1.62 5.60 24.40
C ALA A 426 -0.76 6.48 23.47
N ALA A 427 -0.52 7.75 23.81
CA ALA A 427 0.05 8.75 22.90
C ALA A 427 1.51 9.16 23.18
N ALA A 428 2.18 8.52 24.14
CA ALA A 428 3.58 8.83 24.44
C ALA A 428 4.49 8.49 23.24
N SER A 429 5.46 9.37 22.94
CA SER A 429 6.46 9.12 21.89
C SER A 429 7.44 8.05 22.36
N HIS A 430 7.63 7.03 21.54
CA HIS A 430 8.55 5.94 21.83
C HIS A 430 9.60 5.83 20.72
N PRO A 431 10.85 5.47 21.06
CA PRO A 431 11.89 5.26 20.06
C PRO A 431 11.52 4.08 19.15
N ILE A 432 11.69 4.25 17.84
CA ILE A 432 11.53 3.17 16.87
C ILE A 432 12.84 2.41 16.80
N LYS A 433 12.80 1.09 16.97
CA LYS A 433 13.94 0.21 16.71
C LYS A 433 13.70 -0.54 15.41
N THR A 434 14.70 -0.52 14.54
CA THR A 434 14.71 -1.33 13.32
C THR A 434 15.67 -2.49 13.50
N SER A 435 15.26 -3.67 13.06
CA SER A 435 16.13 -4.84 12.99
C SER A 435 16.10 -5.38 11.57
N ASN A 436 17.29 -5.51 11.01
CA ASN A 436 17.47 -6.31 9.82
C ASN A 436 17.52 -7.77 10.23
N ALA A 437 16.78 -8.63 9.54
CA ALA A 437 16.97 -10.07 9.70
C ALA A 437 18.46 -10.35 9.43
N LYS A 438 19.17 -10.89 10.42
CA LYS A 438 20.53 -11.38 10.19
C LYS A 438 20.39 -12.48 9.14
N MET A 439 20.75 -12.20 7.89
CA MET A 439 21.31 -13.25 7.05
C MET A 439 22.34 -13.94 7.91
N SER A 440 22.12 -15.23 8.15
CA SER A 440 23.06 -16.06 8.89
C SER A 440 24.46 -15.80 8.34
N GLN A 441 25.48 -15.83 9.21
CA GLN A 441 26.88 -15.67 8.81
C GLN A 441 27.28 -16.84 7.88
N LEU A 442 26.91 -16.73 6.62
CA LEU A 442 27.48 -17.46 5.51
C LEU A 442 28.67 -16.64 5.01
N GLN A 443 29.82 -17.29 4.83
CA GLN A 443 31.11 -16.65 5.02
C GLN A 443 31.55 -15.69 3.91
N ASN A 444 30.84 -15.58 2.77
CA ASN A 444 31.19 -14.69 1.66
C ASN A 444 29.96 -14.31 0.80
N PRO A 445 29.18 -13.27 1.16
CA PRO A 445 28.02 -12.85 0.36
C PRO A 445 28.44 -12.32 -1.01
N GLY A 446 27.66 -12.65 -2.03
CA GLY A 446 27.93 -12.23 -3.41
C GLY A 446 26.83 -12.67 -4.37
N PHE A 447 27.11 -12.61 -5.67
CA PHE A 447 26.18 -12.97 -6.72
C PHE A 447 26.71 -14.14 -7.53
N ILE A 448 25.83 -15.07 -7.88
CA ILE A 448 26.03 -15.98 -9.01
C ILE A 448 25.44 -15.32 -10.24
N TYR A 449 26.19 -15.26 -11.35
CA TYR A 449 25.67 -14.76 -12.61
C TYR A 449 25.74 -15.81 -13.70
N VAL A 450 24.83 -15.67 -14.67
CA VAL A 450 24.92 -16.29 -15.98
C VAL A 450 25.13 -15.20 -17.01
N MET A 451 26.20 -15.29 -17.79
CA MET A 451 26.53 -14.35 -18.85
C MET A 451 26.65 -15.05 -20.20
N ARG A 452 26.41 -14.29 -21.27
CA ARG A 452 26.65 -14.74 -22.64
C ARG A 452 27.44 -13.71 -23.43
N CYS A 453 28.19 -14.18 -24.42
CA CYS A 453 28.91 -13.34 -25.37
C CYS A 453 28.34 -13.62 -26.77
N ALA A 454 28.16 -12.58 -27.59
CA ALA A 454 27.59 -12.74 -28.93
C ALA A 454 28.44 -13.63 -29.86
N ALA A 455 29.76 -13.70 -29.60
CA ALA A 455 30.68 -14.59 -30.32
C ALA A 455 30.59 -16.07 -29.91
N HIS A 456 29.86 -16.42 -28.85
CA HIS A 456 29.65 -17.81 -28.46
C HIS A 456 28.50 -18.46 -29.26
N GLY A 457 28.62 -19.77 -29.47
CA GLY A 457 27.54 -20.57 -30.06
C GLY A 457 26.25 -20.53 -29.26
N LYS A 458 25.14 -20.94 -29.88
CA LYS A 458 23.83 -21.03 -29.21
C LYS A 458 23.92 -21.91 -27.96
N ASP A 459 23.24 -21.50 -26.89
CA ASP A 459 23.17 -22.22 -25.61
C ASP A 459 24.53 -22.41 -24.91
N ILE A 460 25.48 -21.51 -25.14
CA ILE A 460 26.76 -21.44 -24.41
C ILE A 460 26.74 -20.26 -23.45
N PHE A 461 26.93 -20.55 -22.17
CA PHE A 461 26.91 -19.56 -21.10
C PHE A 461 28.17 -19.63 -20.24
N LYS A 462 28.60 -18.47 -19.74
CA LYS A 462 29.56 -18.36 -18.65
C LYS A 462 28.79 -18.30 -17.34
N ILE A 463 29.16 -19.12 -16.37
CA ILE A 463 28.56 -19.10 -15.03
C ILE A 463 29.67 -18.81 -14.06
N GLY A 464 29.51 -17.81 -13.20
CA GLY A 464 30.53 -17.54 -12.19
C GLY A 464 30.03 -16.67 -11.07
N LEU A 465 30.92 -16.40 -10.12
CA LEU A 465 30.62 -15.54 -8.98
C LEU A 465 31.22 -14.13 -9.08
N THR A 466 30.66 -13.23 -8.29
CA THR A 466 31.19 -11.89 -8.06
C THR A 466 30.74 -11.38 -6.69
N THR A 467 31.61 -10.68 -5.97
CA THR A 467 31.26 -9.96 -4.73
C THR A 467 30.80 -8.52 -5.00
N ARG A 468 30.73 -8.12 -6.27
CA ARG A 468 30.16 -6.86 -6.80
C ARG A 468 28.99 -7.20 -7.73
N THR A 469 28.26 -6.24 -8.27
CA THR A 469 27.18 -6.54 -9.24
C THR A 469 27.69 -7.23 -10.52
N ALA A 470 26.86 -8.06 -11.16
CA ALA A 470 27.26 -8.75 -12.40
C ALA A 470 27.53 -7.77 -13.54
N ASP A 471 26.90 -6.58 -13.55
CA ASP A 471 27.19 -5.53 -14.54
C ASP A 471 28.63 -5.01 -14.45
N VAL A 472 29.14 -4.78 -13.24
CA VAL A 472 30.54 -4.38 -13.02
C VAL A 472 31.47 -5.49 -13.51
N ARG A 473 31.14 -6.75 -13.17
CA ARG A 473 31.93 -7.91 -13.58
C ARG A 473 31.90 -8.13 -15.10
N SER A 474 30.77 -7.89 -15.74
CA SER A 474 30.62 -7.98 -17.19
C SER A 474 31.51 -6.99 -17.93
N ASN A 475 31.61 -5.76 -17.42
CA ASN A 475 32.48 -4.72 -17.96
C ASN A 475 33.97 -5.05 -17.79
N GLU A 476 34.37 -5.63 -16.65
CA GLU A 476 35.74 -6.12 -16.43
C GLU A 476 36.12 -7.25 -17.40
N LEU A 477 35.20 -8.19 -17.64
CA LEU A 477 35.44 -9.29 -18.57
C LEU A 477 35.48 -8.80 -20.02
N THR A 478 34.59 -7.88 -20.38
CA THR A 478 34.52 -7.25 -21.71
C THR A 478 35.75 -6.39 -22.02
N SER A 479 36.34 -5.74 -21.01
CA SER A 479 37.56 -4.93 -21.18
C SER A 479 38.86 -5.75 -21.22
N SER A 480 38.79 -7.07 -20.97
CA SER A 480 39.94 -7.96 -21.05
C SER A 480 40.29 -8.29 -22.52
N THR A 481 41.59 -8.26 -22.87
CA THR A 481 42.10 -8.54 -24.22
C THR A 481 41.89 -9.98 -24.71
N SER A 482 41.30 -10.84 -23.87
CA SER A 482 41.00 -12.24 -24.15
C SER A 482 39.52 -12.52 -24.45
N ALA A 483 38.65 -11.49 -24.38
CA ALA A 483 37.25 -11.60 -24.73
C ALA A 483 37.03 -11.39 -26.25
N PRO A 484 36.32 -12.29 -26.94
CA PRO A 484 36.06 -12.15 -28.38
C PRO A 484 35.00 -11.10 -28.72
N ASP A 485 34.10 -10.76 -27.78
CA ASP A 485 33.05 -9.74 -27.91
C ASP A 485 32.49 -9.39 -26.50
N GLN A 486 31.52 -8.47 -26.42
CA GLN A 486 30.90 -8.03 -25.17
C GLN A 486 30.18 -9.17 -24.42
N PHE A 487 30.36 -9.22 -23.11
CA PHE A 487 29.56 -10.04 -22.22
C PHE A 487 28.27 -9.31 -21.83
N LEU A 488 27.16 -10.04 -21.84
CA LEU A 488 25.85 -9.57 -21.41
C LEU A 488 25.38 -10.45 -20.26
N VAL A 489 24.93 -9.83 -19.18
CA VAL A 489 24.29 -10.52 -18.05
C VAL A 489 22.94 -11.04 -18.53
N VAL A 490 22.72 -12.35 -18.38
CA VAL A 490 21.45 -13.01 -18.67
C VAL A 490 20.57 -12.98 -17.43
N GLU A 491 21.15 -13.31 -16.28
CA GLU A 491 20.50 -13.29 -14.97
C GLU A 491 21.58 -13.32 -13.87
N GLU A 492 21.23 -12.81 -12.68
CA GLU A 492 22.07 -12.87 -11.49
C GLU A 492 21.21 -13.19 -10.25
N TRP A 493 21.80 -13.88 -9.28
CA TRP A 493 21.16 -14.23 -8.01
C TRP A 493 22.07 -13.84 -6.86
N GLU A 494 21.52 -13.13 -5.88
CA GLU A 494 22.19 -12.86 -4.61
C GLU A 494 22.20 -14.14 -3.77
N VAL A 495 23.37 -14.48 -3.21
CA VAL A 495 23.58 -15.68 -2.41
C VAL A 495 24.41 -15.37 -1.18
N GLY A 496 24.08 -16.00 -0.05
CA GLY A 496 24.79 -15.82 1.22
C GLY A 496 26.24 -16.32 1.21
N ASP A 497 26.54 -17.36 0.42
CA ASP A 497 27.90 -17.89 0.21
C ASP A 497 28.14 -18.14 -1.28
N CYS A 498 28.69 -17.14 -1.98
CA CYS A 498 28.88 -17.23 -3.42
C CYS A 498 29.97 -18.23 -3.83
N ASP A 499 30.99 -18.44 -2.99
CA ASP A 499 32.05 -19.42 -3.23
C ASP A 499 31.50 -20.85 -3.15
N LEU A 500 30.70 -21.13 -2.12
CA LEU A 500 30.08 -22.44 -1.95
C LEU A 500 29.03 -22.72 -3.03
N ALA A 501 28.20 -21.73 -3.35
CA ALA A 501 27.18 -21.84 -4.39
C ALA A 501 27.81 -22.11 -5.77
N GLU A 502 28.83 -21.33 -6.16
CA GLU A 502 29.51 -21.50 -7.44
C GLU A 502 30.11 -22.90 -7.57
N LYS A 503 30.79 -23.37 -6.51
CA LYS A 503 31.41 -24.68 -6.50
C LYS A 503 30.39 -25.80 -6.75
N ILE A 504 29.27 -25.79 -6.03
CA ILE A 504 28.22 -26.83 -6.17
C ILE A 504 27.56 -26.73 -7.55
N ILE A 505 27.31 -25.52 -8.05
CA ILE A 505 26.76 -25.30 -9.39
C ILE A 505 27.70 -25.86 -10.46
N HIS A 506 29.00 -25.60 -10.36
CA HIS A 506 29.99 -26.12 -11.31
C HIS A 506 30.10 -27.64 -11.22
N GLU A 507 30.03 -28.23 -10.02
CA GLU A 507 30.01 -29.69 -9.84
C GLU A 507 28.78 -30.34 -10.50
N ARG A 508 27.59 -29.75 -10.32
CA ARG A 508 26.34 -30.26 -10.94
C ARG A 508 26.30 -30.07 -12.46
N LEU A 509 26.93 -29.01 -12.96
CA LEU A 509 26.98 -28.69 -14.39
C LEU A 509 28.23 -29.24 -15.10
N GLU A 510 29.10 -29.96 -14.40
CA GLU A 510 30.33 -30.54 -14.98
C GLU A 510 30.09 -31.36 -16.26
N PRO A 511 29.00 -32.16 -16.41
CA PRO A 511 28.70 -32.87 -17.66
C PRO A 511 28.46 -31.94 -18.87
N PHE A 512 28.09 -30.68 -18.63
CA PHE A 512 27.83 -29.67 -19.66
C PHE A 512 29.03 -28.74 -19.88
N ARG A 513 30.13 -28.92 -19.14
CA ARG A 513 31.30 -28.03 -19.19
C ARG A 513 32.09 -28.23 -20.48
N ILE A 514 32.34 -27.15 -21.22
CA ILE A 514 33.03 -27.18 -22.52
C ILE A 514 34.54 -27.39 -22.34
N ASN A 515 35.12 -26.76 -21.32
CA ASN A 515 36.54 -26.83 -21.03
C ASN A 515 36.74 -26.99 -19.52
N PRO A 516 37.44 -28.03 -19.05
CA PRO A 516 37.68 -28.26 -17.62
C PRO A 516 38.39 -27.11 -16.89
N LYS A 517 39.12 -26.25 -17.62
CA LYS A 517 39.85 -25.09 -17.07
C LYS A 517 39.07 -23.78 -17.14
N ARG A 518 37.87 -23.77 -17.70
CA ARG A 518 37.06 -22.54 -17.87
C ARG A 518 35.62 -22.78 -17.45
N GLU A 519 34.93 -21.71 -17.10
CA GLU A 519 33.58 -21.77 -16.52
C GLU A 519 32.52 -21.57 -17.62
N PHE A 520 32.68 -22.27 -18.74
CA PHE A 520 31.75 -22.23 -19.87
C PHE A 520 31.00 -23.54 -20.00
N PHE A 521 29.68 -23.45 -20.13
CA PHE A 521 28.76 -24.58 -20.12
C PHE A 521 27.87 -24.53 -21.37
N HIS A 522 27.68 -25.68 -22.01
CA HIS A 522 26.82 -25.85 -23.19
C HIS A 522 25.56 -26.62 -22.81
N ALA A 523 24.50 -25.89 -22.48
CA ALA A 523 23.21 -26.43 -22.10
C ALA A 523 22.11 -25.39 -22.34
N ARG A 524 20.88 -25.86 -22.57
CA ARG A 524 19.71 -24.96 -22.64
C ARG A 524 19.61 -24.16 -21.35
N TYR A 525 19.28 -22.87 -21.46
CA TYR A 525 19.17 -21.98 -20.31
C TYR A 525 18.27 -22.53 -19.19
N SER A 526 17.16 -23.18 -19.55
CA SER A 526 16.24 -23.80 -18.59
C SER A 526 16.89 -24.86 -17.68
N VAL A 527 17.92 -25.57 -18.17
CA VAL A 527 18.66 -26.58 -17.39
C VAL A 527 19.66 -25.91 -16.45
N ILE A 528 20.33 -24.85 -16.92
CA ILE A 528 21.25 -24.05 -16.11
C ILE A 528 20.46 -23.37 -14.98
N PHE A 529 19.35 -22.73 -15.33
CA PHE A 529 18.45 -22.06 -14.39
C PHE A 529 17.95 -23.02 -13.30
N SER A 530 17.47 -24.22 -13.67
CA SER A 530 16.98 -25.18 -12.68
C SER A 530 18.07 -25.60 -11.69
N VAL A 531 19.28 -25.87 -12.19
CA VAL A 531 20.40 -26.28 -11.33
C VAL A 531 20.83 -25.15 -10.39
N ILE A 532 20.95 -23.92 -10.88
CA ILE A 532 21.32 -22.77 -10.06
C ILE A 532 20.28 -22.54 -8.97
N ARG A 533 18.99 -22.50 -9.35
CA ARG A 533 17.89 -22.33 -8.41
C ARG A 533 17.87 -23.43 -7.34
N ASP A 534 18.00 -24.69 -7.72
CA ASP A 534 17.99 -25.82 -6.78
C ASP A 534 19.18 -25.73 -5.78
N VAL A 535 20.35 -25.29 -6.24
CA VAL A 535 21.52 -25.09 -5.36
C VAL A 535 21.29 -23.92 -4.40
N ILE A 536 20.72 -22.82 -4.88
CA ILE A 536 20.44 -21.66 -4.03
C ILE A 536 19.39 -22.04 -2.98
N ALA A 537 18.32 -22.76 -3.35
CA ALA A 537 17.31 -23.24 -2.41
C ALA A 537 17.87 -24.22 -1.36
N GLU A 538 18.90 -25.00 -1.69
CA GLU A 538 19.58 -25.88 -0.73
C GLU A 538 20.48 -25.12 0.25
N LEU A 539 21.12 -24.05 -0.21
CA LEU A 539 22.05 -23.24 0.60
C LEU A 539 21.33 -22.16 1.41
N ASP A 540 20.17 -21.71 0.93
CA ASP A 540 19.29 -20.76 1.57
C ASP A 540 17.86 -21.35 1.61
N PRO A 541 17.50 -22.07 2.69
CA PRO A 541 16.20 -22.71 2.83
C PRO A 541 15.00 -21.74 2.79
N ASP A 542 15.25 -20.43 2.84
CA ASP A 542 14.25 -19.37 2.77
C ASP A 542 14.11 -18.79 1.32
N PHE A 543 14.89 -19.28 0.34
CA PHE A 543 14.87 -18.81 -1.06
C PHE A 543 13.64 -19.28 -1.87
N GLU A 544 12.91 -20.30 -1.40
CA GLU A 544 11.63 -20.76 -2.00
C GLU A 544 10.48 -20.89 -0.97
N LYS A 545 10.42 -20.00 0.03
CA LYS A 545 9.17 -19.81 0.79
C LYS A 545 8.49 -18.51 0.46
#